data_AF-A0A915YII4-F1
#
_entry.id   AF-A0A915YII4-F1
#
_cell.length_a   1.000
_cell.length_b   1.000
_cell.length_c   1.000
_cell.angle_alpha   90.00
_cell.angle_beta   90.00
_cell.angle_gamma   90.00
#
_symmetry.space_group_name_H-M   'P 1'
#
loop_
_entity.id
_entity.type
_entity.pdbx_description
1 polymer ?
#
loop_
_entity_poly.entity_id
_entity_poly.type
_entity_poly.pdbx_seq_one_letter_code
_entity_poly.pdbx_strand_id
1 'polypeptide(L)'
;MEITYESIRPYILEEKVEGSKVLCKFQIDNQVFESAGYIKMANNDGKARVTRMVTNTALGRLRSTVLRVLRKAVGGGFAGTAVSMAGNEVMRQGTDGFKHSKKDKEKAVIAAFEKIAIELAFESGKWRLATEFSEFEKLIKRNPFKKSYDKKILARMLVEMARADGKIEAEEKAFFDDFLNEETGSLGELMRAPSISVVECEEVSPESRENVFMIVAAVALTDNEFADEEQLKLDEYSQMFEFSETKQEELLRYAQDYTIESYIRANGEMSRDEIYAFADKIGMDRGEAERTQIRLEKRLN
;
A
#
# COMPACT_ATOMS: atom_id res chain seq x y z
N MET A 1 4.06 8.32 10.74
CA MET A 1 3.22 8.29 11.96
C MET A 1 2.42 7.00 12.05
N GLU A 2 2.22 6.43 13.25
CA GLU A 2 1.35 5.26 13.48
C GLU A 2 -0.13 5.68 13.59
N ILE A 3 -1.01 5.08 12.78
CA ILE A 3 -2.45 5.33 12.79
C ILE A 3 -3.07 4.53 13.93
N THR A 4 -3.38 5.20 15.04
CA THR A 4 -4.04 4.60 16.20
C THR A 4 -5.49 5.06 16.28
N TYR A 5 -6.36 4.28 16.94
CA TYR A 5 -7.76 4.67 17.14
C TYR A 5 -7.88 6.05 17.79
N GLU A 6 -7.05 6.35 18.81
CA GLU A 6 -7.07 7.66 19.48
C GLU A 6 -6.64 8.81 18.54
N SER A 7 -5.68 8.57 17.64
CA SER A 7 -5.26 9.59 16.67
C SER A 7 -6.32 9.92 15.61
N ILE A 8 -7.20 8.96 15.29
CA ILE A 8 -8.24 9.12 14.26
C ILE A 8 -9.61 9.42 14.84
N ARG A 9 -9.81 9.18 16.14
CA ARG A 9 -11.08 9.39 16.86
C ARG A 9 -11.71 10.77 16.64
N PRO A 10 -10.95 11.89 16.62
CA PRO A 10 -11.53 13.21 16.36
C PRO A 10 -12.17 13.36 14.97
N TYR A 11 -11.81 12.49 14.02
CA TYR A 11 -12.30 12.54 12.65
C TYR A 11 -13.45 11.57 12.40
N ILE A 12 -13.82 10.71 13.36
CA ILE A 12 -14.93 9.75 13.20
C ILE A 12 -16.25 10.50 13.35
N LEU A 13 -17.00 10.62 12.26
CA LEU A 13 -18.35 11.18 12.23
C LEU A 13 -19.40 10.11 12.55
N GLU A 14 -19.25 8.92 11.97
CA GLU A 14 -20.17 7.80 12.15
C GLU A 14 -19.40 6.47 12.17
N GLU A 15 -19.77 5.56 13.08
CA GLU A 15 -19.29 4.17 13.12
C GLU A 15 -20.50 3.24 13.25
N LYS A 16 -20.73 2.38 12.27
CA LYS A 16 -21.84 1.42 12.25
C LYS A 16 -21.33 0.01 11.99
N VAL A 17 -21.71 -0.93 12.86
CA VAL A 17 -21.34 -2.34 12.71
C VAL A 17 -22.46 -3.10 12.00
N GLU A 18 -22.14 -3.77 10.91
CA GLU A 18 -23.03 -4.61 10.10
C GLU A 18 -22.40 -6.01 9.93
N GLY A 19 -22.85 -6.99 10.73
CA GLY A 19 -22.25 -8.33 10.72
C GLY A 19 -20.77 -8.30 11.12
N SER A 20 -19.88 -8.69 10.22
CA SER A 20 -18.42 -8.62 10.38
C SER A 20 -17.79 -7.33 9.80
N LYS A 21 -18.60 -6.39 9.30
CA LYS A 21 -18.14 -5.15 8.67
C LYS A 21 -18.37 -3.96 9.60
N VAL A 22 -17.42 -3.02 9.65
CA VAL A 22 -17.56 -1.73 10.32
C VAL A 22 -17.53 -0.64 9.26
N LEU A 23 -18.67 0.00 9.03
CA LEU A 23 -18.83 1.16 8.17
C LEU A 23 -18.43 2.41 8.97
N CYS A 24 -17.56 3.23 8.40
CA CYS A 24 -17.05 4.44 9.02
C CYS A 24 -17.25 5.63 8.09
N LYS A 25 -17.70 6.75 8.65
CA LYS A 25 -17.61 8.07 8.01
C LYS A 25 -16.55 8.88 8.72
N PHE A 26 -15.59 9.39 7.97
CA PHE A 26 -14.54 10.25 8.49
C PHE A 26 -14.70 11.66 7.94
N GLN A 27 -14.71 12.67 8.80
CA GLN A 27 -14.71 14.07 8.39
C GLN A 27 -13.31 14.65 8.59
N ILE A 28 -12.69 15.10 7.50
CA ILE A 28 -11.38 15.73 7.51
C ILE A 28 -11.48 17.05 6.76
N ASP A 29 -11.14 18.12 7.45
CA ASP A 29 -11.44 19.48 7.03
C ASP A 29 -12.95 19.61 6.66
N ASN A 30 -13.25 19.90 5.40
CA ASN A 30 -14.62 20.04 4.89
C ASN A 30 -15.08 18.84 4.03
N GLN A 31 -14.31 17.75 3.99
CA GLN A 31 -14.62 16.57 3.18
C GLN A 31 -15.00 15.37 4.05
N VAL A 32 -16.03 14.65 3.61
CA VAL A 32 -16.48 13.41 4.25
C VAL A 32 -16.03 12.23 3.38
N PHE A 33 -15.38 11.26 4.03
CA PHE A 33 -14.95 10.01 3.43
C PHE A 33 -15.74 8.86 4.02
N GLU A 34 -16.30 8.01 3.17
CA GLU A 34 -16.95 6.77 3.58
C GLU A 34 -16.03 5.60 3.34
N SER A 35 -15.78 4.78 4.36
CA SER A 35 -14.92 3.62 4.24
C SER A 35 -15.42 2.48 5.11
N ALA A 36 -14.89 1.28 4.90
CA ALA A 36 -15.26 0.12 5.68
C ALA A 36 -14.06 -0.75 6.02
N GLY A 37 -14.04 -1.25 7.25
CA GLY A 37 -13.14 -2.27 7.73
C GLY A 37 -13.88 -3.57 8.02
N TYR A 38 -13.15 -4.68 8.07
CA TYR A 38 -13.69 -5.98 8.42
C TYR A 38 -13.11 -6.46 9.75
N ILE A 39 -13.98 -6.94 10.62
CA ILE A 39 -13.63 -7.63 11.85
C ILE A 39 -13.18 -9.04 11.46
N LYS A 40 -11.87 -9.29 11.50
CA LYS A 40 -11.32 -10.63 11.29
C LYS A 40 -11.82 -11.52 12.44
N MET A 41 -12.65 -12.51 12.12
CA MET A 41 -13.08 -13.50 13.11
C MET A 41 -11.85 -14.29 13.53
N ALA A 42 -11.59 -14.35 14.84
CA ALA A 42 -10.55 -15.21 15.37
C ALA A 42 -10.94 -16.67 15.13
N ASN A 43 -10.44 -17.28 14.06
CA ASN A 43 -10.46 -18.74 13.96
C ASN A 43 -9.61 -19.28 15.12
N ASN A 44 -10.21 -20.18 15.92
CA ASN A 44 -9.65 -20.71 17.16
C ASN A 44 -8.36 -21.55 17.00
N ASP A 45 -7.81 -21.69 15.79
CA ASP A 45 -6.51 -22.33 15.54
C ASP A 45 -5.30 -21.38 15.58
N GLY A 46 -5.50 -20.11 15.94
CA GLY A 46 -4.47 -19.07 15.88
C GLY A 46 -3.77 -18.72 17.19
N LYS A 47 -3.72 -19.59 18.21
CA LYS A 47 -3.12 -19.28 19.54
C LYS A 47 -1.61 -18.93 19.53
N ALA A 48 -0.98 -18.86 18.36
CA ALA A 48 0.40 -18.39 18.18
C ALA A 48 0.54 -17.03 17.44
N ARG A 49 -0.54 -16.38 16.97
CA ARG A 49 -0.43 -15.18 16.08
C ARG A 49 -0.66 -13.81 16.76
N VAL A 50 -0.77 -13.74 18.08
CA VAL A 50 -1.10 -12.48 18.81
C VAL A 50 0.11 -11.80 19.47
N THR A 51 1.34 -12.31 19.28
CA THR A 51 2.53 -11.77 19.98
C THR A 51 3.68 -11.31 19.08
N ARG A 52 3.43 -10.97 17.80
CA ARG A 52 4.45 -10.35 16.93
C ARG A 52 3.88 -9.28 16.02
N MET A 53 3.38 -8.20 16.62
CA MET A 53 2.93 -7.04 15.85
C MET A 53 3.31 -5.74 16.56
N VAL A 54 4.59 -5.65 16.95
CA VAL A 54 5.33 -4.39 17.19
C VAL A 54 6.82 -4.73 17.05
N THR A 55 7.31 -5.02 15.84
CA THR A 55 8.68 -4.62 15.53
C THR A 55 8.55 -3.19 15.01
N ASN A 56 8.86 -2.23 15.90
CA ASN A 56 8.98 -0.80 15.65
C ASN A 56 10.13 -0.48 14.69
N THR A 57 10.28 -1.26 13.62
CA THR A 57 11.31 -1.03 12.62
C THR A 57 10.69 -0.12 11.58
N ALA A 58 11.38 0.97 11.22
CA ALA A 58 10.97 1.91 10.16
C ALA A 58 10.49 1.19 8.88
N LEU A 59 11.07 0.02 8.60
CA LEU A 59 10.68 -0.94 7.57
C LEU A 59 9.20 -1.33 7.58
N GLY A 60 8.65 -1.72 8.73
CA GLY A 60 7.23 -2.10 8.84
C GLY A 60 6.30 -0.93 8.53
N ARG A 61 6.69 0.29 8.92
CA ARG A 61 5.95 1.52 8.61
C ARG A 61 6.07 1.92 7.14
N LEU A 62 7.26 1.79 6.55
CA LEU A 62 7.49 2.08 5.15
C LEU A 62 6.70 1.12 4.25
N ARG A 63 6.78 -0.19 4.52
CA ARG A 63 5.95 -1.22 3.86
C ARG A 63 4.45 -0.93 4.00
N SER A 64 3.98 -0.46 5.17
CA SER A 64 2.58 -0.06 5.35
C SER A 64 2.15 1.13 4.47
N THR A 65 3.08 2.02 4.14
CA THR A 65 2.83 3.20 3.29
C THR A 65 2.78 2.79 1.82
N VAL A 66 3.70 1.94 1.37
CA VAL A 66 3.65 1.33 0.03
C VAL A 66 2.37 0.49 -0.14
N LEU A 67 2.00 -0.31 0.86
CA LEU A 67 0.77 -1.09 0.90
C LEU A 67 -0.49 -0.24 0.73
N ARG A 68 -0.54 0.96 1.32
CA ARG A 68 -1.69 1.86 1.18
C ARG A 68 -1.87 2.31 -0.26
N VAL A 69 -0.77 2.64 -0.95
CA VAL A 69 -0.82 2.98 -2.37
C VAL A 69 -1.19 1.77 -3.23
N LEU A 70 -0.60 0.61 -2.95
CA LEU A 70 -0.93 -0.67 -3.59
C LEU A 70 -2.42 -1.00 -3.52
N ARG A 71 -3.03 -0.96 -2.32
CA ARG A 71 -4.46 -1.24 -2.13
C ARG A 71 -5.34 -0.31 -2.95
N LYS A 72 -4.96 0.96 -3.10
CA LYS A 72 -5.69 1.92 -3.93
C LYS A 72 -5.52 1.62 -5.42
N ALA A 73 -4.29 1.37 -5.87
CA ALA A 73 -4.00 1.03 -7.26
C ALA A 73 -4.81 -0.20 -7.71
N VAL A 74 -4.91 -1.22 -6.86
CA VAL A 74 -5.61 -2.50 -7.11
C VAL A 74 -7.13 -2.39 -6.92
N GLY A 75 -7.64 -1.23 -6.48
CA GLY A 75 -9.08 -0.99 -6.31
C GLY A 75 -9.69 -1.60 -5.04
N GLY A 76 -8.86 -2.03 -4.06
CA GLY A 76 -9.32 -2.51 -2.75
C GLY A 76 -9.81 -1.41 -1.82
N GLY A 77 -9.68 -0.15 -2.23
CA GLY A 77 -10.30 1.01 -1.61
C GLY A 77 -11.13 1.78 -2.63
N PHE A 78 -12.42 1.95 -2.33
CA PHE A 78 -13.31 2.96 -2.89
C PHE A 78 -14.10 2.71 -4.19
N ALA A 79 -13.98 1.59 -4.90
CA ALA A 79 -14.82 1.33 -6.07
C ALA A 79 -15.97 0.34 -5.77
N GLY A 80 -17.14 0.83 -5.31
CA GLY A 80 -18.36 -0.01 -5.32
C GLY A 80 -19.51 0.31 -4.36
N THR A 81 -19.68 1.52 -3.83
CA THR A 81 -20.90 1.83 -3.03
C THR A 81 -21.42 3.24 -3.27
N ALA A 82 -21.58 3.61 -4.54
CA ALA A 82 -22.34 4.78 -4.96
C ALA A 82 -23.57 4.37 -5.79
N VAL A 83 -24.28 3.32 -5.36
CA VAL A 83 -25.64 2.90 -5.75
C VAL A 83 -26.08 2.01 -4.57
N SER A 84 -27.06 2.26 -3.70
CA SER A 84 -28.36 2.88 -3.82
C SER A 84 -28.85 3.28 -2.41
N MET A 85 -28.97 4.58 -2.10
CA MET A 85 -29.85 5.06 -1.03
C MET A 85 -31.20 5.44 -1.63
N ALA A 86 -31.90 4.42 -2.14
CA ALA A 86 -33.32 4.46 -2.44
C ALA A 86 -33.83 3.02 -2.52
N GLY A 87 -34.53 2.57 -1.47
CA GLY A 87 -35.34 1.35 -1.50
C GLY A 87 -34.65 0.08 -0.98
N ASN A 88 -34.53 -0.07 0.35
CA ASN A 88 -35.05 -1.24 1.07
C ASN A 88 -34.81 -1.11 2.57
N GLU A 89 -35.77 -0.48 3.24
CA GLU A 89 -36.07 -0.62 4.66
C GLU A 89 -36.69 -2.02 4.93
N VAL A 90 -36.11 -3.13 4.44
CA VAL A 90 -36.66 -4.49 4.66
C VAL A 90 -35.55 -5.55 4.62
N MET A 91 -34.73 -5.65 5.68
CA MET A 91 -34.18 -6.93 6.17
C MET A 91 -33.49 -6.71 7.53
N ARG A 92 -34.28 -6.34 8.53
CA ARG A 92 -33.87 -6.41 9.94
C ARG A 92 -34.41 -7.70 10.52
N GLN A 93 -33.62 -8.77 10.43
CA GLN A 93 -33.66 -9.94 11.32
C GLN A 93 -32.55 -10.91 10.94
N GLY A 94 -31.52 -11.04 11.79
CA GLY A 94 -30.60 -12.17 11.70
C GLY A 94 -29.10 -11.92 11.92
N THR A 95 -28.66 -11.01 12.80
CA THR A 95 -27.28 -11.04 13.35
C THR A 95 -27.20 -10.54 14.80
N ASP A 96 -28.27 -10.71 15.60
CA ASP A 96 -28.19 -10.57 17.05
C ASP A 96 -27.50 -11.81 17.64
N GLY A 97 -26.17 -11.76 17.80
CA GLY A 97 -25.45 -12.83 18.51
C GLY A 97 -23.94 -12.70 18.60
N PHE A 98 -23.28 -12.02 17.66
CA PHE A 98 -21.82 -11.89 17.70
C PHE A 98 -21.40 -10.65 18.50
N LYS A 99 -21.06 -10.84 19.77
CA LYS A 99 -20.37 -9.82 20.58
C LYS A 99 -18.93 -9.66 20.09
N HIS A 100 -18.72 -8.77 19.13
CA HIS A 100 -17.37 -8.34 18.73
C HIS A 100 -16.68 -7.60 19.88
N SER A 101 -15.40 -7.90 20.13
CA SER A 101 -14.65 -7.18 21.15
C SER A 101 -14.45 -5.72 20.74
N LYS A 102 -14.34 -4.81 21.72
CA LYS A 102 -14.04 -3.39 21.45
C LYS A 102 -12.76 -3.24 20.62
N LYS A 103 -11.74 -4.05 20.95
CA LYS A 103 -10.44 -4.05 20.28
C LYS A 103 -10.54 -4.45 18.80
N ASP A 104 -11.42 -5.39 18.47
CA ASP A 104 -11.60 -5.81 17.08
C ASP A 104 -12.34 -4.77 16.25
N LYS A 105 -13.29 -4.06 16.86
CA LYS A 105 -13.95 -2.91 16.25
C LYS A 105 -12.96 -1.78 15.99
N GLU A 106 -12.18 -1.39 17.00
CA GLU A 106 -11.15 -0.34 16.86
C GLU A 106 -10.16 -0.66 15.74
N LYS A 107 -9.72 -1.92 15.63
CA LYS A 107 -8.87 -2.38 14.51
C LYS A 107 -9.56 -2.25 13.16
N ALA A 108 -10.84 -2.60 13.06
CA ALA A 108 -11.59 -2.45 11.83
C ALA A 108 -11.75 -0.97 11.44
N VAL A 109 -11.95 -0.07 12.40
CA VAL A 109 -11.99 1.38 12.17
C VAL A 109 -10.63 1.90 11.68
N ILE A 110 -9.51 1.47 12.30
CA ILE A 110 -8.16 1.82 11.83
C ILE A 110 -7.95 1.36 10.39
N ALA A 111 -8.31 0.10 10.07
CA ALA A 111 -8.22 -0.42 8.71
C ALA A 111 -9.11 0.34 7.72
N ALA A 112 -10.27 0.84 8.15
CA ALA A 112 -11.12 1.70 7.34
C ALA A 112 -10.46 3.07 7.08
N PHE A 113 -9.83 3.67 8.10
CA PHE A 113 -9.12 4.94 7.97
C PHE A 113 -7.88 4.82 7.09
N GLU A 114 -7.12 3.72 7.20
CA GLU A 114 -5.96 3.45 6.34
C GLU A 114 -6.29 3.51 4.84
N LYS A 115 -7.52 3.13 4.44
CA LYS A 115 -7.96 3.18 3.04
C LYS A 115 -8.09 4.61 2.51
N ILE A 116 -8.40 5.58 3.37
CA ILE A 116 -8.54 6.99 2.99
C ILE A 116 -7.26 7.78 3.24
N ALA A 117 -6.33 7.25 4.05
CA ALA A 117 -5.11 7.93 4.47
C ALA A 117 -4.18 8.41 3.34
N ILE A 118 -4.32 7.85 2.14
CA ILE A 118 -3.60 8.28 0.92
C ILE A 118 -4.12 9.60 0.31
N GLU A 119 -5.32 10.02 0.68
CA GLU A 119 -5.85 11.35 0.34
C GLU A 119 -5.45 12.39 1.38
N LEU A 120 -4.70 11.99 2.41
CA LEU A 120 -4.45 12.79 3.60
C LEU A 120 -2.96 13.01 3.82
N ALA A 121 -2.64 14.17 4.38
CA ALA A 121 -1.35 14.48 4.97
C ALA A 121 -1.52 14.59 6.49
N PHE A 122 -0.48 14.20 7.25
CA PHE A 122 -0.45 14.43 8.69
C PHE A 122 0.46 15.61 8.99
N GLU A 123 -0.13 16.75 9.35
CA GLU A 123 0.53 18.03 9.52
C GLU A 123 0.18 18.65 10.87
N SER A 124 1.19 19.14 11.60
CA SER A 124 0.99 19.85 12.87
C SER A 124 0.09 19.10 13.87
N GLY A 125 0.22 17.77 13.93
CA GLY A 125 -0.56 16.93 14.83
C GLY A 125 -1.98 16.61 14.35
N LYS A 126 -2.35 16.96 13.11
CA LYS A 126 -3.69 16.74 12.55
C LYS A 126 -3.66 16.12 11.16
N TRP A 127 -4.65 15.31 10.85
CA TRP A 127 -4.90 14.84 9.49
C TRP A 127 -5.59 15.95 8.70
N ARG A 128 -5.11 16.19 7.48
CA ARG A 128 -5.61 17.18 6.52
C ARG A 128 -5.70 16.57 5.14
N LEU A 129 -6.44 17.20 4.25
CA LEU A 129 -6.42 16.83 2.83
C LEU A 129 -5.03 17.06 2.23
N ALA A 130 -4.48 16.05 1.57
CA ALA A 130 -3.24 16.19 0.82
C ALA A 130 -3.51 17.06 -0.42
N THR A 131 -2.84 18.21 -0.49
CA THR A 131 -2.92 19.16 -1.61
C THR A 131 -1.96 18.79 -2.74
N GLU A 132 -0.84 18.16 -2.39
CA GLU A 132 0.22 17.80 -3.33
C GLU A 132 0.65 16.33 -3.15
N PHE A 133 0.81 15.65 -4.28
CA PHE A 133 1.21 14.24 -4.36
C PHE A 133 2.60 14.12 -5.00
N SER A 134 3.34 13.08 -4.64
CA SER A 134 4.55 12.67 -5.39
C SER A 134 4.20 12.30 -6.83
N GLU A 135 5.17 12.31 -7.75
CA GLU A 135 4.92 11.85 -9.13
C GLU A 135 4.48 10.37 -9.17
N PHE A 136 5.04 9.54 -8.28
CA PHE A 136 4.59 8.16 -8.06
C PHE A 136 3.09 8.08 -7.74
N GLU A 137 2.63 8.83 -6.74
CA GLU A 137 1.22 8.86 -6.34
C GLU A 137 0.33 9.43 -7.45
N LYS A 138 0.79 10.47 -8.18
CA LYS A 138 0.07 11.05 -9.32
C LYS A 138 -0.15 10.03 -10.42
N LEU A 139 0.86 9.25 -10.79
CA LEU A 139 0.76 8.24 -11.84
C LEU A 139 -0.19 7.10 -11.46
N ILE A 140 -0.11 6.65 -10.21
CA ILE A 140 -1.01 5.60 -9.69
C ILE A 140 -2.46 6.08 -9.67
N LYS A 141 -2.70 7.34 -9.28
CA LYS A 141 -4.04 7.94 -9.33
C LYS A 141 -4.55 8.16 -10.75
N ARG A 142 -3.67 8.49 -11.69
CA ARG A 142 -4.04 8.73 -13.09
C ARG A 142 -4.50 7.44 -13.78
N ASN A 143 -3.80 6.33 -13.53
CA ASN A 143 -4.02 5.05 -14.21
C ASN A 143 -4.27 3.89 -13.22
N PRO A 144 -5.35 3.89 -12.42
CA PRO A 144 -5.62 2.79 -11.49
C PRO A 144 -5.87 1.47 -12.23
N PHE A 145 -5.51 0.33 -11.62
CA PHE A 145 -5.70 -0.98 -12.24
C PHE A 145 -7.18 -1.33 -12.36
N LYS A 146 -7.66 -1.43 -13.61
CA LYS A 146 -9.05 -1.80 -13.91
C LYS A 146 -9.21 -3.30 -14.16
N LYS A 147 -8.23 -3.93 -14.81
CA LYS A 147 -8.31 -5.35 -15.19
C LYS A 147 -7.73 -6.24 -14.10
N SER A 148 -8.40 -7.36 -13.82
CA SER A 148 -7.90 -8.40 -12.91
C SER A 148 -6.56 -8.99 -13.38
N TYR A 149 -6.36 -9.09 -14.69
CA TYR A 149 -5.11 -9.57 -15.28
C TYR A 149 -3.90 -8.70 -14.89
N ASP A 150 -4.01 -7.37 -15.01
CA ASP A 150 -2.94 -6.44 -14.61
C ASP A 150 -2.57 -6.61 -13.12
N LYS A 151 -3.58 -6.75 -12.26
CA LYS A 151 -3.40 -7.00 -10.81
C LYS A 151 -2.69 -8.34 -10.56
N LYS A 152 -3.02 -9.37 -11.33
CA LYS A 152 -2.39 -10.70 -11.24
C LYS A 152 -0.93 -10.67 -11.71
N ILE A 153 -0.62 -9.93 -12.77
CA ILE A 153 0.78 -9.75 -13.22
C ILE A 153 1.58 -9.01 -12.17
N LEU A 154 1.05 -7.92 -11.61
CA LEU A 154 1.68 -7.22 -10.48
C LEU A 154 1.94 -8.17 -9.31
N ALA A 155 0.94 -8.94 -8.89
CA ALA A 155 1.10 -9.89 -7.79
C ALA A 155 2.20 -10.95 -8.06
N ARG A 156 2.28 -11.45 -9.29
CA ARG A 156 3.35 -12.40 -9.69
C ARG A 156 4.72 -11.74 -9.70
N MET A 157 4.85 -10.52 -10.20
CA MET A 157 6.14 -9.80 -10.21
C MET A 157 6.63 -9.55 -8.79
N LEU A 158 5.73 -9.17 -7.88
CA LEU A 158 6.07 -8.99 -6.46
C LEU A 158 6.53 -10.30 -5.81
N VAL A 159 5.86 -11.42 -6.09
CA VAL A 159 6.25 -12.74 -5.55
C VAL A 159 7.56 -13.24 -6.14
N GLU A 160 7.81 -13.00 -7.43
CA GLU A 160 9.09 -13.33 -8.06
C GLU A 160 10.23 -12.48 -7.50
N MET A 161 10.00 -11.19 -7.26
CA MET A 161 10.98 -10.29 -6.64
C MET A 161 11.32 -10.75 -5.22
N ALA A 162 10.31 -10.98 -4.38
CA ALA A 162 10.48 -11.49 -3.01
C ALA A 162 11.07 -12.91 -2.92
N ARG A 163 11.18 -13.62 -4.06
CA ARG A 163 11.81 -14.95 -4.13
C ARG A 163 13.23 -14.87 -4.70
N ALA A 164 13.69 -13.72 -5.19
CA ALA A 164 14.99 -13.61 -5.86
C ALA A 164 16.15 -14.08 -4.96
N ASP A 165 16.05 -13.85 -3.65
CA ASP A 165 17.01 -14.29 -2.62
C ASP A 165 16.81 -15.76 -2.14
N GLY A 166 15.76 -16.43 -2.65
CA GLY A 166 15.40 -17.81 -2.35
C GLY A 166 14.48 -18.03 -1.15
N LYS A 167 14.07 -16.99 -0.40
CA LYS A 167 13.20 -17.16 0.78
C LYS A 167 12.25 -15.97 1.00
N ILE A 168 10.95 -16.28 1.06
CA ILE A 168 9.95 -15.32 1.52
C ILE A 168 9.90 -15.33 3.06
N GLU A 169 10.28 -14.22 3.67
CA GLU A 169 10.29 -14.04 5.11
C GLU A 169 8.87 -13.93 5.70
N ALA A 170 8.76 -14.14 7.02
CA ALA A 170 7.45 -14.17 7.69
C ALA A 170 6.66 -12.84 7.54
N GLU A 171 7.36 -11.71 7.46
CA GLU A 171 6.76 -10.39 7.26
C GLU A 171 6.23 -10.21 5.84
N GLU A 172 6.97 -10.65 4.83
CA GLU A 172 6.53 -10.62 3.42
C GLU A 172 5.35 -11.56 3.19
N LYS A 173 5.36 -12.73 3.84
CA LYS A 173 4.19 -13.62 3.83
C LYS A 173 2.95 -12.94 4.40
N ALA A 174 3.10 -12.17 5.49
CA ALA A 174 2.00 -11.41 6.06
C ALA A 174 1.54 -10.28 5.12
N PHE A 175 2.47 -9.67 4.39
CA PHE A 175 2.17 -8.71 3.32
C PHE A 175 1.33 -9.36 2.22
N PHE A 176 1.75 -10.52 1.68
CA PHE A 176 1.02 -11.22 0.63
C PHE A 176 -0.35 -11.73 1.12
N ASP A 177 -0.45 -12.20 2.36
CA ASP A 177 -1.73 -12.60 2.96
C ASP A 177 -2.76 -11.43 3.03
N ASP A 178 -2.30 -10.17 3.13
CA ASP A 178 -3.16 -8.97 3.18
C ASP A 178 -3.41 -8.37 1.78
N PHE A 179 -2.44 -8.48 0.88
CA PHE A 179 -2.48 -7.94 -0.47
C PHE A 179 -3.29 -8.83 -1.43
N LEU A 180 -3.12 -10.14 -1.33
CA LEU A 180 -3.70 -11.10 -2.27
C LEU A 180 -5.18 -11.38 -1.96
N ASN A 181 -5.96 -11.55 -3.02
CA ASN A 181 -7.38 -11.89 -2.98
C ASN A 181 -7.74 -12.90 -4.09
N GLU A 182 -9.03 -13.21 -4.23
CA GLU A 182 -9.52 -14.15 -5.24
C GLU A 182 -9.17 -13.73 -6.69
N GLU A 183 -9.03 -12.44 -6.99
CA GLU A 183 -8.65 -11.95 -8.32
C GLU A 183 -7.16 -12.16 -8.62
N THR A 184 -6.30 -12.05 -7.61
CA THR A 184 -4.83 -12.20 -7.76
C THR A 184 -4.35 -13.63 -7.56
N GLY A 185 -5.12 -14.47 -6.87
CA GLY A 185 -4.75 -15.82 -6.46
C GLY A 185 -4.00 -15.85 -5.11
N SER A 186 -3.75 -17.04 -4.60
CA SER A 186 -3.06 -17.25 -3.32
C SER A 186 -1.54 -17.26 -3.46
N LEU A 187 -0.81 -16.93 -2.39
CA LEU A 187 0.66 -16.95 -2.39
C LEU A 187 1.22 -18.32 -2.84
N GLY A 188 0.61 -19.42 -2.39
CA GLY A 188 1.04 -20.77 -2.76
C GLY A 188 0.84 -21.10 -4.24
N GLU A 189 -0.18 -20.54 -4.90
CA GLU A 189 -0.37 -20.67 -6.34
C GLU A 189 0.66 -19.84 -7.10
N LEU A 190 0.90 -18.59 -6.66
CA LEU A 190 1.86 -17.68 -7.28
C LEU A 190 3.29 -18.20 -7.18
N MET A 191 3.69 -18.78 -6.05
CA MET A 191 5.02 -19.38 -5.87
C MET A 191 5.30 -20.57 -6.80
N ARG A 192 4.25 -21.28 -7.24
CA ARG A 192 4.34 -22.43 -8.16
C ARG A 192 4.09 -22.04 -9.61
N ALA A 193 3.69 -20.80 -9.87
CA ALA A 193 3.49 -20.32 -11.21
C ALA A 193 4.84 -20.34 -11.98
N PRO A 194 4.81 -20.56 -13.31
CA PRO A 194 6.00 -20.35 -14.13
C PRO A 194 6.45 -18.88 -14.03
N SER A 195 7.71 -18.62 -14.37
CA SER A 195 8.21 -17.24 -14.49
C SER A 195 7.36 -16.45 -15.49
N ILE A 196 7.14 -15.17 -15.20
CA ILE A 196 6.45 -14.26 -16.11
C ILE A 196 7.18 -14.22 -17.44
N SER A 197 6.42 -14.36 -18.52
CA SER A 197 6.95 -14.28 -19.89
C SER A 197 6.67 -12.91 -20.52
N VAL A 198 7.45 -12.56 -21.55
CA VAL A 198 7.25 -11.35 -22.36
C VAL A 198 5.81 -11.27 -22.89
N VAL A 199 5.27 -12.39 -23.39
CA VAL A 199 3.89 -12.47 -23.92
C VAL A 199 2.85 -12.11 -22.85
N GLU A 200 3.10 -12.48 -21.59
CA GLU A 200 2.19 -12.09 -20.50
C GLU A 200 2.28 -10.59 -20.18
N CYS A 201 3.47 -10.00 -20.30
CA CYS A 201 3.66 -8.55 -20.16
C CYS A 201 3.03 -7.76 -21.32
N GLU A 202 3.02 -8.31 -22.53
CA GLU A 202 2.34 -7.72 -23.70
C GLU A 202 0.83 -7.55 -23.45
N GLU A 203 0.21 -8.51 -22.78
CA GLU A 203 -1.23 -8.51 -22.43
C GLU A 203 -1.60 -7.55 -21.28
N VAL A 204 -0.60 -7.02 -20.56
CA VAL A 204 -0.84 -5.95 -19.56
C VAL A 204 -1.29 -4.68 -20.28
N SER A 205 -2.38 -4.09 -19.78
CA SER A 205 -2.92 -2.85 -20.37
C SER A 205 -1.84 -1.77 -20.47
N PRO A 206 -1.68 -1.09 -21.62
CA PRO A 206 -0.60 -0.11 -21.82
C PRO A 206 -0.53 0.96 -20.72
N GLU A 207 -1.67 1.44 -20.23
CA GLU A 207 -1.78 2.43 -19.16
C GLU A 207 -1.35 1.90 -17.77
N SER A 208 -1.36 0.57 -17.59
CA SER A 208 -1.04 -0.11 -16.33
C SER A 208 0.45 -0.46 -16.23
N ARG A 209 1.16 -0.64 -17.35
CA ARG A 209 2.57 -1.12 -17.37
C ARG A 209 3.49 -0.27 -16.49
N GLU A 210 3.40 1.06 -16.63
CA GLU A 210 4.20 2.00 -15.81
C GLU A 210 3.92 1.79 -14.31
N ASN A 211 2.65 1.66 -13.94
CA ASN A 211 2.25 1.48 -12.54
C ASN A 211 2.68 0.12 -12.00
N VAL A 212 2.58 -0.96 -12.79
CA VAL A 212 3.09 -2.28 -12.38
C VAL A 212 4.58 -2.17 -12.07
N PHE A 213 5.37 -1.63 -13.00
CA PHE A 213 6.81 -1.51 -12.82
C PHE A 213 7.19 -0.65 -11.62
N MET A 214 6.65 0.58 -11.51
CA MET A 214 6.97 1.48 -10.41
C MET A 214 6.65 0.89 -9.06
N ILE A 215 5.52 0.19 -8.95
CA ILE A 215 5.11 -0.44 -7.71
C ILE A 215 6.07 -1.56 -7.34
N VAL A 216 6.46 -2.42 -8.29
CA VAL A 216 7.42 -3.50 -8.05
C VAL A 216 8.76 -2.92 -7.62
N ALA A 217 9.24 -1.87 -8.30
CA ALA A 217 10.45 -1.15 -7.91
C ALA A 217 10.33 -0.56 -6.51
N ALA A 218 9.23 0.12 -6.18
CA ALA A 218 9.03 0.69 -4.84
C ALA A 218 9.03 -0.38 -3.75
N VAL A 219 8.47 -1.57 -4.01
CA VAL A 219 8.49 -2.70 -3.08
C VAL A 219 9.91 -3.25 -2.88
N ALA A 220 10.66 -3.49 -3.96
CA ALA A 220 12.06 -3.93 -3.87
C ALA A 220 12.91 -2.97 -3.02
N LEU A 221 12.75 -1.66 -3.24
CA LEU A 221 13.48 -0.63 -2.50
C LEU A 221 13.08 -0.53 -1.01
N THR A 222 12.01 -1.22 -0.56
CA THR A 222 11.56 -1.13 0.84
C THR A 222 12.44 -1.89 1.83
N ASP A 223 13.26 -2.82 1.36
CA ASP A 223 14.03 -3.71 2.22
C ASP A 223 15.41 -3.16 2.59
N ASN A 224 15.67 -1.90 2.20
CA ASN A 224 16.89 -1.12 2.48
C ASN A 224 18.19 -1.77 1.98
N GLU A 225 18.11 -2.74 1.07
CA GLU A 225 19.25 -3.33 0.37
C GLU A 225 18.82 -3.59 -1.06
N PHE A 226 19.04 -2.62 -1.94
CA PHE A 226 18.77 -2.81 -3.36
C PHE A 226 19.88 -3.67 -3.96
N ALA A 227 19.68 -4.98 -3.89
CA ALA A 227 20.68 -5.96 -4.28
C ALA A 227 20.83 -6.03 -5.81
N ASP A 228 21.99 -6.47 -6.29
CA ASP A 228 22.26 -6.65 -7.72
C ASP A 228 21.21 -7.57 -8.37
N GLU A 229 20.73 -8.59 -7.66
CA GLU A 229 19.68 -9.50 -8.14
C GLU A 229 18.32 -8.79 -8.34
N GLU A 230 17.94 -7.88 -7.46
CA GLU A 230 16.70 -7.10 -7.60
C GLU A 230 16.80 -6.11 -8.75
N GLN A 231 17.97 -5.47 -8.89
CA GLN A 231 18.25 -4.58 -10.01
C GLN A 231 18.17 -5.33 -11.35
N LEU A 232 18.83 -6.48 -11.46
CA LEU A 232 18.75 -7.34 -12.64
C LEU A 232 17.30 -7.74 -12.94
N LYS A 233 16.50 -8.04 -11.91
CA LYS A 233 15.09 -8.40 -12.09
C LYS A 233 14.24 -7.23 -12.57
N LEU A 234 14.49 -6.02 -12.08
CA LEU A 234 13.84 -4.81 -12.59
C LEU A 234 14.27 -4.52 -14.03
N ASP A 235 15.53 -4.71 -14.38
CA ASP A 235 16.02 -4.57 -15.76
C ASP A 235 15.30 -5.56 -16.70
N GLU A 236 15.14 -6.82 -16.28
CA GLU A 236 14.36 -7.82 -17.00
C GLU A 236 12.91 -7.35 -17.22
N TYR A 237 12.23 -6.89 -16.17
CA TYR A 237 10.84 -6.42 -16.28
C TYR A 237 10.70 -5.18 -17.16
N SER A 238 11.66 -4.26 -17.10
CA SER A 238 11.73 -3.10 -17.99
C SER A 238 11.80 -3.52 -19.46
N GLN A 239 12.66 -4.48 -19.78
CA GLN A 239 12.77 -5.05 -21.12
C GLN A 239 11.49 -5.77 -21.56
N MET A 240 10.87 -6.55 -20.66
CA MET A 240 9.60 -7.24 -20.95
C MET A 240 8.44 -6.26 -21.22
N PHE A 241 8.45 -5.07 -20.60
CA PHE A 241 7.48 -4.01 -20.88
C PHE A 241 7.86 -3.10 -22.06
N GLU A 242 9.02 -3.35 -22.69
CA GLU A 242 9.58 -2.58 -23.80
C GLU A 242 9.83 -1.10 -23.45
N PHE A 243 10.22 -0.81 -22.21
CA PHE A 243 10.61 0.55 -21.85
C PHE A 243 11.97 0.93 -22.44
N SER A 244 12.10 2.19 -22.85
CA SER A 244 13.42 2.75 -23.14
C SER A 244 14.21 2.92 -21.83
N GLU A 245 15.53 2.95 -21.94
CA GLU A 245 16.43 3.20 -20.79
C GLU A 245 16.04 4.49 -20.04
N THR A 246 15.80 5.59 -20.76
CA THR A 246 15.33 6.85 -20.14
C THR A 246 14.00 6.68 -19.40
N LYS A 247 13.08 5.88 -19.94
CA LYS A 247 11.78 5.65 -19.30
C LYS A 247 11.94 4.79 -18.05
N GLN A 248 12.78 3.77 -18.11
CA GLN A 248 13.11 2.93 -16.97
C GLN A 248 13.72 3.76 -15.84
N GLU A 249 14.74 4.58 -16.14
CA GLU A 249 15.37 5.47 -15.18
C GLU A 249 14.37 6.45 -14.56
N GLU A 250 13.46 7.01 -15.36
CA GLU A 250 12.38 7.88 -14.89
C GLU A 250 11.47 7.16 -13.88
N LEU A 251 10.96 5.97 -14.23
CA LEU A 251 10.03 5.23 -13.38
C LEU A 251 10.72 4.73 -12.10
N LEU A 252 11.98 4.30 -12.20
CA LEU A 252 12.79 3.92 -11.04
C LEU A 252 13.03 5.13 -10.13
N ARG A 253 13.31 6.31 -10.71
CA ARG A 253 13.44 7.56 -9.96
C ARG A 253 12.18 7.90 -9.18
N TYR A 254 11.00 7.77 -9.80
CA TYR A 254 9.73 7.99 -9.08
C TYR A 254 9.52 7.02 -7.92
N ALA A 255 9.90 5.75 -8.09
CA ALA A 255 9.86 4.76 -7.02
C ALA A 255 10.85 5.12 -5.88
N GLN A 256 12.09 5.47 -6.20
CA GLN A 256 13.10 5.92 -5.23
C GLN A 256 12.65 7.16 -4.46
N ASP A 257 12.14 8.17 -5.16
CA ASP A 257 11.62 9.40 -4.54
C ASP A 257 10.52 9.07 -3.53
N TYR A 258 9.55 8.26 -3.94
CA TYR A 258 8.46 7.85 -3.06
C TYR A 258 8.93 7.03 -1.85
N THR A 259 9.93 6.18 -2.03
CA THR A 259 10.52 5.37 -0.96
C THR A 259 11.26 6.25 0.07
N ILE A 260 12.08 7.22 -0.37
CA ILE A 260 12.70 8.22 0.52
C ILE A 260 11.63 8.99 1.29
N GLU A 261 10.61 9.50 0.60
CA GLU A 261 9.53 10.26 1.24
C GLU A 261 8.78 9.43 2.29
N SER A 262 8.48 8.18 1.96
CA SER A 262 7.84 7.23 2.87
C SER A 262 8.71 6.96 4.08
N TYR A 263 10.03 6.88 3.91
CA TYR A 263 10.99 6.68 4.98
C TYR A 263 11.06 7.88 5.92
N ILE A 264 11.13 9.10 5.38
CA ILE A 264 11.08 10.34 6.15
C ILE A 264 9.75 10.40 6.94
N ARG A 265 8.60 10.19 6.30
CA ARG A 265 7.29 10.19 6.98
C ARG A 265 7.16 9.10 8.06
N ALA A 266 7.87 7.99 7.92
CA ALA A 266 7.86 6.89 8.88
C ALA A 266 8.71 7.18 10.13
N ASN A 267 9.83 7.88 9.95
CA ASN A 267 10.81 8.19 11.01
C ASN A 267 10.62 9.59 11.63
N GLY A 268 9.95 10.51 10.94
CA GLY A 268 9.84 11.91 11.35
C GLY A 268 10.97 12.77 10.78
N GLU A 269 11.47 13.72 11.57
CA GLU A 269 12.65 14.49 11.18
C GLU A 269 13.87 13.57 11.08
N MET A 270 14.52 13.59 9.92
CA MET A 270 15.75 12.85 9.67
C MET A 270 16.89 13.81 9.39
N SER A 271 18.07 13.46 9.87
CA SER A 271 19.30 14.15 9.50
C SER A 271 19.67 13.84 8.04
N ARG A 272 20.46 14.74 7.45
CA ARG A 272 20.98 14.58 6.09
C ARG A 272 21.79 13.30 5.91
N ASP A 273 22.59 12.94 6.91
CA ASP A 273 23.41 11.72 6.88
C ASP A 273 22.55 10.45 6.90
N GLU A 274 21.44 10.44 7.63
CA GLU A 274 20.49 9.32 7.63
C GLU A 274 19.79 9.18 6.27
N ILE A 275 19.45 10.29 5.63
CA ILE A 275 18.86 10.30 4.28
C ILE A 275 19.88 9.79 3.25
N TYR A 276 21.13 10.23 3.31
CA TYR A 276 22.19 9.76 2.41
C TYR A 276 22.50 8.28 2.63
N ALA A 277 22.60 7.82 3.87
CA ALA A 277 22.80 6.41 4.17
C ALA A 277 21.67 5.53 3.63
N PHE A 278 20.43 6.05 3.63
CA PHE A 278 19.31 5.35 3.02
C PHE A 278 19.32 5.42 1.48
N ALA A 279 19.67 6.57 0.91
CA ALA A 279 19.81 6.75 -0.54
C ALA A 279 20.85 5.80 -1.15
N ASP A 280 22.03 5.69 -0.52
CA ASP A 280 23.09 4.78 -0.95
C ASP A 280 22.61 3.32 -0.99
N LYS A 281 21.79 2.93 -0.02
CA LYS A 281 21.22 1.57 0.10
C LYS A 281 20.20 1.22 -0.98
N ILE A 282 19.48 2.22 -1.49
CA ILE A 282 18.45 2.03 -2.53
C ILE A 282 18.97 2.41 -3.93
N GLY A 283 20.29 2.59 -4.09
CA GLY A 283 20.91 2.94 -5.37
C GLY A 283 20.54 4.34 -5.88
N MET A 284 20.30 5.29 -4.97
CA MET A 284 19.89 6.66 -5.32
C MET A 284 21.04 7.64 -5.10
N ASP A 285 21.24 8.57 -6.05
CA ASP A 285 22.21 9.65 -5.89
C ASP A 285 21.86 10.53 -4.67
N ARG A 286 22.87 10.87 -3.86
CA ARG A 286 22.69 11.67 -2.63
C ARG A 286 22.13 13.06 -2.92
N GLY A 287 22.55 13.68 -4.02
CA GLY A 287 22.03 14.99 -4.43
C GLY A 287 20.55 14.92 -4.81
N GLU A 288 20.14 13.83 -5.44
CA GLU A 288 18.72 13.56 -5.70
C GLU A 288 17.93 13.30 -4.42
N ALA A 289 18.48 12.54 -3.46
CA ALA A 289 17.82 12.30 -2.18
C ALA A 289 17.56 13.59 -1.40
N GLU A 290 18.51 14.54 -1.42
CA GLU A 290 18.32 15.88 -0.86
C GLU A 290 17.26 16.67 -1.61
N ARG A 291 17.24 16.61 -2.95
CA ARG A 291 16.16 17.22 -3.75
C ARG A 291 14.79 16.65 -3.40
N THR A 292 14.71 15.36 -3.08
CA THR A 292 13.47 14.68 -2.67
C THR A 292 13.02 15.13 -1.28
N GLN A 293 13.94 15.25 -0.32
CA GLN A 293 13.65 15.85 0.98
C GLN A 293 13.08 17.27 0.82
N ILE A 294 13.76 18.13 0.05
CA ILE A 294 13.32 19.51 -0.17
C ILE A 294 11.93 19.55 -0.84
N ARG A 295 11.67 18.68 -1.83
CA ARG A 295 10.35 18.55 -2.46
C ARG A 295 9.28 18.09 -1.47
N LEU A 296 9.62 17.22 -0.53
CA LEU A 296 8.70 16.81 0.53
C LEU A 296 8.41 17.96 1.51
N GLU A 297 9.43 18.66 1.97
CA GLU A 297 9.29 19.81 2.87
C GLU A 297 8.44 20.93 2.25
N LYS A 298 8.61 21.20 0.95
CA LYS A 298 7.76 22.15 0.21
C LYS A 298 6.30 21.73 0.12
N ARG A 299 5.99 20.44 0.20
CA ARG A 299 4.62 19.91 0.17
C ARG A 299 3.93 19.94 1.52
N LEU A 300 4.70 19.88 2.61
CA LEU A 300 4.20 19.83 3.98
C LEU A 300 4.06 21.22 4.62
N ASN A 301 4.60 22.27 3.98
CA ASN A 301 4.56 23.67 4.43
C ASN A 301 3.61 24.49 3.58
#